data_AF-A0A246TPD5-F1
#
_entry.id   AF-A0A246TPD5-F1
#
_cell.length_a   1.000
_cell.length_b   1.000
_cell.length_c   1.000
_cell.angle_alpha   90.00
_cell.angle_beta   90.00
_cell.angle_gamma   90.00
#
_symmetry.space_group_name_H-M   'P 1'
#
loop_
_entity.id
_entity.type
_entity.pdbx_description
1 polymer ?
#
loop_
_entity_poly.entity_id
_entity_poly.type
_entity_poly.pdbx_seq_one_letter_code
_entity_poly.pdbx_strand_id
1 'polypeptide(L)'
;MQNIFYEETSIWQFLFVTCLLGGWAAWMTGKAAARTWTSYLKLFFYILGLGVGIRFIHHALFQGSMVSIHYFIVDIIVLMILGFLGYQYTRTNQMVGQYRWLYRKTSLFSWKPKT
;
A
#
# COMPACT_ATOMS: atom_id res chain seq x y z
N MET A 1 14.12 -24.27 -3.61
CA MET A 1 14.90 -23.32 -4.43
C MET A 1 14.52 -21.93 -3.98
N GLN A 2 15.47 -21.11 -3.52
CA GLN A 2 15.17 -19.84 -2.84
C GLN A 2 15.17 -18.70 -3.87
N ASN A 3 14.01 -18.12 -4.17
CA ASN A 3 13.91 -17.00 -5.10
C ASN A 3 14.19 -15.68 -4.37
N ILE A 4 14.76 -14.71 -5.10
CA ILE A 4 15.13 -13.38 -4.58
C ILE A 4 13.89 -12.58 -4.16
N PHE A 5 12.75 -12.78 -4.83
CA PHE A 5 11.54 -11.98 -4.63
C PHE A 5 10.48 -12.63 -3.74
N TYR A 6 10.41 -13.96 -3.66
CA TYR A 6 9.40 -14.67 -2.87
C TYR A 6 9.93 -16.03 -2.42
N GLU A 7 9.51 -16.47 -1.24
CA GLU A 7 9.95 -17.74 -0.64
C GLU A 7 9.16 -18.93 -1.19
N GLU A 8 7.93 -18.65 -1.60
CA GLU A 8 6.93 -19.66 -1.91
C GLU A 8 7.24 -20.45 -3.20
N THR A 9 6.75 -21.68 -3.25
CA THR A 9 6.86 -22.57 -4.42
C THR A 9 6.25 -21.99 -5.70
N SER A 10 5.31 -21.04 -5.58
CA SER A 10 4.61 -20.45 -6.72
C SER A 10 4.51 -18.93 -6.62
N ILE A 11 4.93 -18.22 -7.68
CA ILE A 11 4.76 -16.77 -7.80
C ILE A 11 3.29 -16.33 -7.71
N TRP A 12 2.36 -17.23 -8.03
CA TRP A 12 0.93 -16.94 -7.96
C TRP A 12 0.43 -16.78 -6.53
N GLN A 13 1.03 -17.48 -5.56
CA GLN A 13 0.69 -17.32 -4.14
C GLN A 13 1.10 -15.93 -3.66
N PHE A 14 2.30 -15.49 -4.04
CA PHE A 14 2.78 -14.13 -3.78
C PHE A 14 1.88 -13.06 -4.42
N LEU A 15 1.57 -13.20 -5.71
CA LEU A 15 0.70 -12.25 -6.40
C LEU A 15 -0.70 -12.18 -5.80
N PHE A 16 -1.28 -13.32 -5.42
CA PHE A 16 -2.62 -13.36 -4.83
C PHE A 16 -2.63 -12.74 -3.43
N VAL A 17 -1.72 -13.15 -2.55
CA VAL A 17 -1.71 -12.71 -1.15
C VAL A 17 -1.17 -11.29 -1.02
N THR A 18 0.00 -11.00 -1.57
CA THR A 18 0.66 -9.69 -1.38
C THR A 18 0.07 -8.64 -2.32
N CYS A 19 -0.09 -8.94 -3.62
CA CYS A 19 -0.54 -7.91 -4.57
C CYS A 19 -2.07 -7.75 -4.58
N LEU A 20 -2.84 -8.84 -4.62
CA LEU A 20 -4.29 -8.76 -4.73
C LEU A 20 -4.95 -8.49 -3.37
N LEU A 21 -4.84 -9.42 -2.41
CA LEU A 21 -5.44 -9.23 -1.08
C LEU A 21 -4.75 -8.08 -0.33
N GLY A 22 -3.43 -8.15 -0.27
CA GLY A 22 -2.62 -7.20 0.45
C GLY A 22 -2.60 -5.82 -0.16
N GLY A 23 -2.33 -5.75 -1.45
CA GLY A 23 -2.30 -4.50 -2.19
C GLY A 23 -3.65 -3.80 -2.18
N TRP A 24 -4.76 -4.55 -2.26
CA TRP A 24 -6.09 -3.99 -2.08
C TRP A 24 -6.29 -3.41 -0.68
N ALA A 25 -5.91 -4.17 0.36
CA ALA A 25 -6.00 -3.70 1.75
C ALA A 25 -5.11 -2.46 2.00
N ALA A 26 -3.91 -2.42 1.43
CA ALA A 26 -3.00 -1.29 1.53
C ALA A 26 -3.57 -0.06 0.82
N TRP A 27 -4.09 -0.23 -0.40
CA TRP A 27 -4.78 0.83 -1.14
C TRP A 27 -5.95 1.40 -0.34
N MET A 28 -6.81 0.53 0.23
CA MET A 28 -7.96 0.97 1.04
C MET A 28 -7.53 1.68 2.32
N THR A 29 -6.46 1.21 2.98
CA THR A 29 -5.83 1.88 4.13
C THR A 29 -5.34 3.27 3.76
N GLY A 30 -4.65 3.40 2.62
CA GLY A 30 -4.21 4.68 2.06
C GLY A 30 -5.37 5.64 1.81
N LYS A 31 -6.45 5.15 1.18
CA LYS A 31 -7.66 5.94 0.96
C LYS A 31 -8.30 6.41 2.27
N ALA A 32 -8.36 5.55 3.28
CA ALA A 32 -8.92 5.88 4.59
C ALA A 32 -8.10 6.96 5.29
N ALA A 33 -6.77 6.81 5.34
CA ALA A 33 -5.87 7.81 5.91
C ALA A 33 -5.92 9.16 5.16
N ALA A 34 -6.11 9.12 3.83
CA ALA A 34 -6.31 10.34 3.06
C ALA A 34 -7.61 11.06 3.48
N ARG A 35 -8.72 10.32 3.60
CA ARG A 35 -10.02 10.86 4.01
C ARG A 35 -9.97 11.63 5.33
N THR A 36 -9.18 11.15 6.29
CA THR A 36 -9.01 11.75 7.62
C THR A 36 -7.90 12.81 7.69
N TRP A 37 -7.35 13.28 6.56
CA TRP A 37 -6.28 14.28 6.53
C TRP A 37 -5.03 13.88 7.34
N THR A 38 -4.80 12.57 7.47
CA THR A 38 -3.75 12.01 8.31
C THR A 38 -2.36 12.15 7.65
N SER A 39 -1.30 12.27 8.46
CA SER A 39 0.07 12.42 7.98
C SER A 39 0.62 11.13 7.35
N TYR A 40 1.61 11.29 6.44
CA TYR A 40 2.29 10.16 5.80
C TYR A 40 2.98 9.23 6.79
N LEU A 41 3.50 9.74 7.92
CA LEU A 41 4.12 8.93 8.96
C LEU A 41 3.13 7.94 9.58
N LYS A 42 1.90 8.37 9.86
CA LYS A 42 0.87 7.48 10.40
C LYS A 42 0.48 6.40 9.38
N LEU A 43 0.35 6.77 8.10
CA LEU A 43 0.12 5.80 7.02
C LEU A 43 1.24 4.75 6.95
N PHE A 44 2.50 5.17 7.05
CA PHE A 44 3.64 4.27 7.06
C PHE A 44 3.53 3.22 8.17
N PHE A 45 3.21 3.63 9.41
CA PHE A 45 3.01 2.69 10.51
C PHE A 45 1.79 1.77 10.32
N TYR A 46 0.70 2.25 9.73
CA TYR A 46 -0.45 1.41 9.41
C TYR A 46 -0.09 0.33 8.37
N ILE A 47 0.69 0.68 7.34
CA ILE A 47 1.14 -0.28 6.33
C ILE A 47 2.15 -1.26 6.91
N LEU A 48 3.01 -0.85 7.85
CA LEU A 48 3.89 -1.78 8.57
C LEU A 48 3.08 -2.84 9.33
N GLY A 49 2.05 -2.43 10.08
CA GLY A 49 1.16 -3.35 10.78
C GLY A 49 0.42 -4.28 9.81
N LEU A 50 -0.03 -3.76 8.66
CA LEU A 50 -0.64 -4.55 7.61
C LEU A 50 0.34 -5.60 7.05
N GLY A 51 1.61 -5.22 6.82
CA GLY A 51 2.66 -6.12 6.33
C GLY A 51 2.90 -7.31 7.26
N VAL A 52 2.83 -7.12 8.57
CA VAL A 52 2.90 -8.22 9.55
C VAL A 52 1.73 -9.19 9.36
N GLY A 53 0.50 -8.66 9.17
CA GLY A 53 -0.67 -9.49 8.90
C GLY A 53 -0.56 -10.30 7.60
N ILE A 54 0.01 -9.72 6.55
CA ILE A 54 0.23 -10.40 5.27
C ILE A 54 1.27 -11.51 5.42
N ARG A 55 2.37 -11.21 6.13
CA ARG A 55 3.41 -12.20 6.38
C ARG A 55 2.88 -13.38 7.19
N PHE A 56 1.99 -13.11 8.13
CA PHE A 56 1.27 -14.15 8.86
C PHE A 56 0.43 -15.04 7.93
N ILE A 57 -0.24 -14.49 6.91
CA ILE A 57 -1.00 -15.29 5.93
C ILE A 57 -0.06 -16.18 5.10
N HIS A 58 1.07 -15.66 4.65
CA HIS A 58 2.09 -16.47 3.95
C HIS A 58 2.57 -17.64 4.81
N HIS A 59 2.88 -17.38 6.08
CA HIS A 59 3.28 -18.42 7.02
C HIS A 59 2.18 -19.45 7.27
N ALA A 60 0.95 -19.00 7.55
CA ALA A 60 -0.14 -19.86 7.99
C ALA A 60 -0.70 -20.74 6.86
N LEU A 61 -0.78 -20.22 5.62
CA LEU A 61 -1.39 -20.95 4.50
C LEU A 61 -0.37 -21.68 3.64
N PHE A 62 0.86 -21.16 3.53
CA PHE A 62 1.85 -21.66 2.57
C PHE A 62 3.14 -22.15 3.24
N GLN A 63 3.19 -22.16 4.57
CA GLN A 63 4.35 -22.57 5.36
C GLN A 63 5.61 -21.70 5.11
N GLY A 64 5.43 -20.48 4.62
CA GLY A 64 6.52 -19.51 4.44
C GLY A 64 7.15 -19.08 5.78
N SER A 65 8.35 -18.50 5.76
CA SER A 65 9.05 -18.12 7.00
C SER A 65 8.46 -16.87 7.65
N MET A 66 7.99 -16.96 8.89
CA MET A 66 7.35 -15.81 9.56
C MET A 66 8.35 -14.66 9.83
N VAL A 67 9.56 -14.98 10.27
CA VAL A 67 10.55 -14.00 10.79
C VAL A 67 11.63 -13.65 9.75
N SER A 68 11.44 -14.01 8.47
CA SER A 68 12.39 -13.64 7.42
C SER A 68 12.34 -12.13 7.14
N ILE A 69 13.38 -11.41 7.58
CA ILE A 69 13.52 -9.96 7.38
C ILE A 69 13.50 -9.60 5.90
N HIS A 70 14.15 -10.41 5.05
CA HIS A 70 14.24 -10.17 3.61
C HIS A 70 12.85 -10.12 2.95
N TYR A 71 12.05 -11.18 3.14
CA TYR A 71 10.74 -11.25 2.52
C TYR A 71 9.73 -10.29 3.15
N PHE A 72 9.88 -10.00 4.45
CA PHE A 72 9.10 -8.96 5.11
C PHE A 72 9.32 -7.58 4.48
N ILE A 73 10.57 -7.23 4.15
CA ILE A 73 10.89 -5.98 3.46
C ILE A 73 10.26 -5.94 2.07
N VAL A 74 10.32 -7.04 1.31
CA VAL A 74 9.71 -7.12 -0.02
C VAL A 74 8.20 -6.90 0.05
N ASP A 75 7.50 -7.61 0.94
CA ASP A 75 6.06 -7.48 1.14
C ASP A 75 5.70 -6.03 1.51
N ILE A 76 6.41 -5.44 2.47
CA ILE A 76 6.16 -4.07 2.91
C ILE A 76 6.38 -3.07 1.78
N ILE A 77 7.45 -3.19 0.98
CA ILE A 77 7.70 -2.25 -0.13
C ILE A 77 6.53 -2.25 -1.11
N VAL A 78 6.04 -3.43 -1.48
CA VAL A 78 4.89 -3.57 -2.39
C VAL A 78 3.65 -2.90 -1.78
N LEU A 79 3.36 -3.19 -0.52
CA LEU A 79 2.21 -2.59 0.18
C LEU A 79 2.36 -1.08 0.36
N MET A 80 3.59 -0.60 0.60
CA MET A 80 3.89 0.83 0.76
C MET A 80 3.59 1.58 -0.53
N ILE A 81 4.06 1.06 -1.67
CA ILE A 81 3.80 1.66 -2.98
C ILE A 81 2.29 1.74 -3.21
N LEU A 82 1.56 0.65 -3.03
CA LEU A 82 0.11 0.61 -3.30
C LEU A 82 -0.68 1.48 -2.31
N GLY A 83 -0.31 1.48 -1.03
CA GLY A 83 -0.97 2.31 -0.02
C GLY A 83 -0.72 3.80 -0.22
N PHE A 84 0.50 4.21 -0.55
CA PHE A 84 0.81 5.62 -0.85
C PHE A 84 0.16 6.09 -2.15
N LEU A 85 0.08 5.25 -3.17
CA LEU A 85 -0.68 5.56 -4.39
C LEU A 85 -2.17 5.76 -4.08
N GLY A 86 -2.77 4.89 -3.27
CA GLY A 86 -4.17 5.02 -2.84
C GLY A 86 -4.43 6.28 -2.02
N TYR A 87 -3.48 6.64 -1.16
CA TYR A 87 -3.49 7.88 -0.41
C TYR A 87 -3.43 9.10 -1.34
N GLN A 88 -2.44 9.15 -2.24
CA GLN A 88 -2.21 10.29 -3.12
C GLN A 88 -3.36 10.49 -4.11
N TYR A 89 -3.93 9.40 -4.63
CA TYR A 89 -5.13 9.43 -5.47
C TYR A 89 -6.30 10.11 -4.75
N THR A 90 -6.54 9.71 -3.51
CA THR A 90 -7.65 10.25 -2.71
C THR A 90 -7.39 11.69 -2.31
N ARG A 91 -6.17 12.02 -1.88
CA ARG A 91 -5.75 13.37 -1.52
C ARG A 91 -5.92 14.33 -2.71
N THR A 92 -5.54 13.91 -3.90
CA THR A 92 -5.72 14.69 -5.14
C THR A 92 -7.19 15.02 -5.39
N ASN A 93 -8.07 14.01 -5.27
CA ASN A 93 -9.50 14.22 -5.46
C ASN A 93 -10.12 15.10 -4.36
N GLN A 94 -9.65 15.00 -3.11
CA GLN A 94 -10.07 15.90 -2.03
C GLN A 94 -9.67 17.35 -2.31
N MET A 95 -8.41 17.58 -2.69
CA MET A 95 -7.89 18.94 -2.97
C MET A 95 -8.66 19.60 -4.12
N VAL A 96 -8.92 18.87 -5.21
CA VAL A 96 -9.63 19.42 -6.37
C VAL A 96 -11.15 19.53 -6.11
N GLY A 97 -11.73 18.60 -5.35
CA GLY A 97 -13.17 18.58 -5.08
C GLY A 97 -13.60 19.62 -4.04
N GLN A 98 -12.92 19.64 -2.89
CA GLN A 98 -13.22 20.51 -1.76
C GLN A 98 -12.64 21.91 -1.94
N TYR A 99 -11.38 22.03 -2.39
CA TYR A 99 -10.70 23.31 -2.60
C TYR A 99 -10.68 23.72 -4.07
N ARG A 100 -11.79 23.47 -4.78
CA ARG A 100 -11.89 23.68 -6.24
C ARG A 100 -11.62 25.13 -6.69
N TRP A 101 -11.80 26.10 -5.80
CA TRP A 101 -11.53 27.51 -6.09
C TRP A 101 -10.02 27.80 -6.12
N LEU A 102 -9.23 27.05 -5.35
CA LEU A 102 -7.78 27.25 -5.23
C LEU A 102 -6.98 26.32 -6.14
N TYR A 103 -7.47 25.11 -6.40
CA TYR A 103 -6.73 24.07 -7.10
C TYR A 103 -7.45 23.48 -8.33
N ARG A 104 -6.67 23.00 -9.29
CA ARG A 104 -7.12 22.23 -10.46
C ARG A 104 -6.31 20.94 -10.58
N LYS A 105 -6.96 19.85 -11.01
CA LYS A 105 -6.31 18.56 -11.27
C LYS A 105 -5.32 18.67 -12.44
N THR A 106 -4.11 18.12 -12.27
CA THR A 106 -3.12 17.98 -13.34
C THR A 106 -2.97 16.53 -13.78
N SER A 107 -3.06 15.59 -12.85
CA SER A 107 -3.05 14.15 -13.13
C SER A 107 -3.89 13.39 -12.10
N LEU A 108 -3.94 12.06 -12.19
CA LEU A 108 -4.61 11.24 -11.17
C LEU A 108 -4.01 11.39 -9.76
N PHE A 109 -2.75 11.83 -9.67
CA PHE A 109 -1.98 11.91 -8.42
C PHE A 109 -1.41 13.30 -8.14
N SER A 110 -1.81 14.34 -8.90
CA SER A 110 -1.28 15.69 -8.75
C SER A 110 -2.33 16.76 -9.02
N TRP A 111 -2.13 17.93 -8.41
CA TRP A 111 -2.93 19.13 -8.58
C TRP A 111 -2.01 20.35 -8.61
N LYS A 112 -2.51 21.45 -9.18
CA LYS A 112 -1.83 22.75 -9.21
C LYS A 112 -2.73 23.88 -8.74
N PRO A 113 -2.17 24.97 -8.18
CA PRO A 113 -2.92 26.19 -7.91
C PRO A 113 -3.54 26.74 -9.20
N LYS A 114 -4.71 27.37 -9.08
CA LYS A 114 -5.25 28.23 -10.14
C LYS A 114 -4.57 29.59 -10.03
N THR A 115 -3.67 29.87 -10.95
CA THR A 115 -3.21 31.23 -11.30
C THR A 115 -4.22 31.87 -12.22
#